data_AF-A0A350Z0E8-F1
#
_entry.id   AF-A0A350Z0E8-F1
#
_cell.length_a   1.000
_cell.length_b   1.000
_cell.length_c   1.000
_cell.angle_alpha   90.00
_cell.angle_beta   90.00
_cell.angle_gamma   90.00
#
_symmetry.space_group_name_H-M   'P 1'
#
loop_
_entity.id
_entity.type
_entity.pdbx_description
1 polymer ?
#
loop_
_entity_poly.entity_id
_entity_poly.type
_entity_poly.pdbx_seq_one_letter_code
_entity_poly.pdbx_strand_id
1 'polypeptide(L)'
;MEELLAPVPREVIKKELTPERFMRKTNKGGNEIYIITHKNAPNIMQEIGRLRELSFRDAGGGTGLPVDIDELDISDAPYRQLIVWDPDAEEILGGYRYMLCSEATYDDDGVIMLATAHLFHFSERFYKEYIPYTLELGR
;
A
#
# COMPACT_ATOMS: atom_id res chain seq x y z
N MET A 1 2.82 21.44 -8.97
CA MET A 1 2.40 20.04 -9.10
C MET A 1 3.25 19.42 -10.18
N GLU A 2 3.95 18.34 -9.85
CA GLU A 2 4.85 17.67 -10.78
C GLU A 2 4.07 16.82 -11.77
N GLU A 3 4.71 16.47 -12.88
CA GLU A 3 4.11 15.56 -13.86
C GLU A 3 3.97 14.16 -13.25
N LEU A 4 2.84 13.52 -13.52
CA LEU A 4 2.61 12.13 -13.07
C LEU A 4 3.65 11.23 -13.73
N LEU A 5 4.19 10.26 -12.98
CA LEU A 5 5.10 9.28 -13.56
C LEU A 5 4.43 8.52 -14.72
N ALA A 6 5.20 8.14 -15.73
CA ALA A 6 4.70 7.26 -16.78
C ALA A 6 4.29 5.88 -16.21
N PRO A 7 3.27 5.21 -16.78
CA PRO A 7 2.88 3.87 -16.36
C PRO A 7 4.03 2.87 -16.43
N VAL A 8 4.14 2.01 -15.43
CA VAL A 8 5.10 0.90 -15.46
C VAL A 8 4.69 -0.07 -16.58
N PRO A 9 5.62 -0.55 -17.42
CA PRO A 9 5.28 -1.49 -18.49
C PRO A 9 4.60 -2.75 -17.94
N ARG A 10 3.50 -3.18 -18.56
CA ARG A 10 2.71 -4.35 -18.13
C ARG A 10 3.54 -5.62 -18.01
N GLU A 11 4.51 -5.82 -18.90
CA GLU A 11 5.43 -6.96 -18.83
C GLU A 11 6.34 -6.96 -17.59
N VAL A 12 6.64 -5.79 -17.04
CA VAL A 12 7.39 -5.66 -15.79
C VAL A 12 6.49 -5.95 -14.60
N ILE A 13 5.26 -5.41 -14.59
CA ILE A 13 4.24 -5.69 -13.57
C ILE A 13 3.98 -7.20 -13.48
N LYS A 14 3.71 -7.86 -14.61
CA LYS A 14 3.40 -9.31 -14.66
C LYS A 14 4.54 -10.19 -14.12
N LYS A 15 5.80 -9.79 -14.28
CA LYS A 15 6.95 -10.52 -13.70
C LYS A 15 6.96 -10.51 -12.18
N GLU A 16 6.30 -9.54 -11.56
CA GLU A 16 6.18 -9.43 -10.11
C GLU A 16 4.88 -10.05 -9.55
N LEU A 17 3.95 -10.50 -10.40
CA LEU A 17 2.73 -11.20 -9.99
C LEU A 17 2.98 -12.71 -9.84
N THR A 18 3.81 -13.08 -8.87
CA THR A 18 4.24 -14.48 -8.66
C THR A 18 3.26 -15.29 -7.79
N PRO A 19 3.28 -16.64 -7.86
CA PRO A 19 2.42 -17.48 -7.03
C PRO A 19 2.59 -17.27 -5.52
N GLU A 20 3.77 -16.89 -5.05
CA GLU A 20 4.04 -16.64 -3.62
C GLU A 20 3.32 -15.39 -3.10
N ARG A 21 2.98 -14.46 -4.00
CA ARG A 21 2.29 -13.20 -3.70
C ARG A 21 0.79 -13.30 -3.92
N PHE A 22 0.36 -14.33 -4.64
CA PHE A 22 -1.04 -14.59 -4.95
C PHE A 22 -1.79 -15.02 -3.69
N MET A 23 -2.88 -14.32 -3.39
CA MET A 23 -3.74 -14.63 -2.26
C MET A 23 -4.91 -15.51 -2.67
N ARG A 24 -5.71 -15.05 -3.65
CA ARG A 24 -6.91 -15.76 -4.13
C ARG A 24 -7.46 -15.13 -5.40
N LYS A 25 -8.36 -15.86 -6.07
CA LYS A 25 -9.28 -15.26 -7.05
C LYS A 25 -10.51 -14.67 -6.37
N THR A 26 -11.05 -13.63 -6.98
CA THR A 26 -12.36 -13.08 -6.64
C THR A 26 -13.46 -14.04 -7.10
N ASN A 27 -14.61 -14.02 -6.41
CA ASN A 27 -15.73 -14.88 -6.76
C ASN A 27 -16.49 -14.42 -8.02
N LYS A 28 -16.29 -13.16 -8.44
CA LYS A 28 -16.93 -12.54 -9.61
C LYS A 28 -15.90 -11.73 -10.36
N GLY A 29 -15.89 -11.85 -11.69
CA GLY A 29 -15.01 -11.08 -12.57
C GLY A 29 -13.67 -11.75 -12.88
N GLY A 30 -13.30 -12.84 -12.19
CA GLY A 30 -12.05 -13.56 -12.51
C GLY A 30 -10.78 -12.84 -12.05
N ASN A 31 -10.91 -11.68 -11.39
CA ASN A 31 -9.79 -10.90 -10.87
C ASN A 31 -9.00 -11.67 -9.81
N GLU A 32 -7.73 -11.30 -9.69
CA GLU A 32 -6.75 -11.93 -8.82
C GLU A 32 -6.35 -10.96 -7.71
N ILE A 33 -6.23 -11.47 -6.49
CA ILE A 33 -5.80 -10.68 -5.34
C ILE A 33 -4.36 -11.04 -5.02
N TYR A 34 -3.50 -10.02 -4.91
CA TYR A 34 -2.11 -10.17 -4.53
C TYR A 34 -1.80 -9.35 -3.29
N ILE A 35 -0.87 -9.85 -2.47
CA ILE A 35 -0.28 -9.12 -1.34
C ILE A 35 1.20 -8.91 -1.64
N ILE A 36 1.62 -7.64 -1.71
CA ILE A 36 2.99 -7.27 -2.04
C ILE A 36 3.54 -6.20 -1.09
N THR A 37 4.85 -5.99 -1.13
CA THR A 37 5.53 -4.86 -0.50
C THR A 37 6.57 -4.30 -1.47
N HIS A 38 7.09 -3.10 -1.23
CA HIS A 38 8.18 -2.55 -2.05
C HIS A 38 9.40 -3.48 -2.10
N LYS A 39 9.64 -4.28 -1.05
CA LYS A 39 10.78 -5.21 -0.96
C LYS A 39 10.69 -6.36 -1.93
N ASN A 40 9.48 -6.84 -2.24
CA ASN A 40 9.28 -8.01 -3.09
C ASN A 40 8.77 -7.65 -4.50
N ALA A 41 8.08 -6.52 -4.66
CA ALA A 41 7.53 -6.07 -5.93
C ALA A 41 7.70 -4.55 -6.09
N PRO A 42 8.94 -4.06 -6.26
CA PRO A 42 9.22 -2.62 -6.34
C PRO A 42 8.55 -1.93 -7.54
N ASN A 43 8.40 -2.62 -8.68
CA ASN A 43 7.76 -2.03 -9.86
C ASN A 43 6.24 -1.93 -9.68
N ILE A 44 5.62 -2.95 -9.07
CA ILE A 44 4.20 -2.89 -8.67
C ILE A 44 3.99 -1.77 -7.64
N MET A 45 4.89 -1.62 -6.65
CA MET A 45 4.79 -0.54 -5.68
C MET A 45 4.85 0.85 -6.35
N GLN A 46 5.73 1.03 -7.33
CA GLN A 46 5.81 2.26 -8.12
C GLN A 46 4.52 2.55 -8.87
N GLU A 47 3.92 1.52 -9.49
CA GLU A 47 2.64 1.65 -10.19
C GLU A 47 1.48 1.96 -9.23
N ILE A 48 1.46 1.36 -8.04
CA ILE A 48 0.48 1.68 -6.99
C ILE A 48 0.60 3.16 -6.60
N GLY A 49 1.81 3.65 -6.35
CA GLY A 49 2.02 5.05 -6.01
C GLY A 49 1.58 6.02 -7.11
N ARG A 50 1.85 5.67 -8.38
CA ARG A 50 1.35 6.42 -9.54
C ARG A 50 -0.18 6.42 -9.59
N LEU A 51 -0.83 5.28 -9.38
CA LEU A 51 -2.29 5.15 -9.42
C LEU A 51 -2.96 5.87 -8.25
N ARG A 52 -2.36 5.86 -7.06
CA ARG A 52 -2.82 6.64 -5.90
C ARG A 52 -2.77 8.14 -6.19
N GLU A 53 -1.64 8.64 -6.69
CA GLU A 53 -1.53 10.05 -7.08
C GLU A 53 -2.55 10.39 -8.17
N LEU A 54 -2.67 9.58 -9.23
CA LEU A 54 -3.66 9.77 -10.30
C LEU A 54 -5.09 9.86 -9.75
N SER A 55 -5.44 9.02 -8.78
CA SER A 55 -6.80 8.93 -8.24
C SER A 55 -7.17 10.11 -7.35
N PHE A 56 -6.20 10.77 -6.73
CA PHE A 56 -6.47 11.75 -5.67
C PHE A 56 -5.96 13.16 -5.94
N ARG A 57 -5.05 13.38 -6.90
CA ARG A 57 -4.47 14.71 -7.14
C ARG A 57 -5.50 15.75 -7.55
N ASP A 58 -6.46 15.38 -8.40
CA ASP A 58 -7.46 16.32 -8.93
C ASP A 58 -8.44 16.79 -7.85
N ALA A 59 -8.65 15.96 -6.83
CA ALA A 59 -9.47 16.29 -5.66
C ALA A 59 -8.68 17.01 -4.55
N GLY A 60 -7.39 17.32 -4.77
CA GLY A 60 -6.50 17.93 -3.77
C GLY A 60 -6.06 16.97 -2.65
N GLY A 61 -6.33 15.67 -2.81
CA GLY A 61 -5.98 14.63 -1.82
C GLY A 61 -4.73 13.82 -2.19
N GLY A 62 -4.03 14.20 -3.27
CA GLY A 62 -2.74 13.65 -3.69
C GLY A 62 -1.56 14.43 -3.10
N THR A 63 -0.36 13.91 -3.31
CA THR A 63 0.89 14.52 -2.83
C THR A 63 1.35 15.68 -3.72
N GLY A 64 0.90 15.69 -4.98
CA GLY A 64 1.37 16.62 -6.00
C GLY A 64 2.74 16.25 -6.58
N LEU A 65 3.32 15.11 -6.15
CA LEU A 65 4.53 14.50 -6.67
C LEU A 65 4.21 13.54 -7.83
N PRO A 66 5.21 12.95 -8.51
CA PRO A 66 4.97 11.99 -9.59
C PRO A 66 4.35 10.67 -9.13
N VAL A 67 4.54 10.29 -7.86
CA VAL A 67 3.98 9.09 -7.21
C VAL A 67 3.63 9.40 -5.75
N ASP A 68 2.55 8.79 -5.25
CA ASP A 68 2.16 8.80 -3.83
C ASP A 68 2.71 7.55 -3.13
N ILE A 69 3.96 7.66 -2.66
CA ILE A 69 4.67 6.65 -1.85
C ILE A 69 5.30 7.39 -0.68
N ASP A 70 5.03 6.93 0.54
CA ASP A 70 5.59 7.51 1.77
C ASP A 70 6.57 6.56 2.47
N GLU A 71 7.16 7.02 3.57
CA GLU A 71 8.11 6.24 4.37
C GLU A 71 7.52 4.93 4.90
N LEU A 72 6.21 4.85 5.13
CA LEU A 72 5.53 3.66 5.63
C LEU A 72 5.43 2.59 4.55
N ASP A 73 5.40 2.98 3.27
CA ASP A 73 5.41 2.07 2.13
C ASP A 73 6.83 1.49 1.88
N ILE A 74 7.89 2.24 2.19
CA ILE A 74 9.30 1.88 1.93
C ILE A 74 10.15 1.56 3.18
N SER A 75 9.54 1.44 4.35
CA SER A 75 10.24 1.16 5.61
C SER A 75 10.72 -0.29 5.73
N ASP A 76 11.45 -0.59 6.81
CA ASP A 76 11.88 -1.96 7.06
C ASP A 76 10.75 -2.95 7.36
N ALA A 77 9.68 -2.46 7.98
CA ALA A 77 8.42 -3.16 8.17
C ALA A 77 7.34 -2.42 7.35
N PRO A 78 7.32 -2.59 6.02
CA PRO A 78 6.49 -1.77 5.15
C PRO A 78 5.02 -2.18 5.23
N TYR A 79 4.14 -1.23 4.94
CA TYR A 79 2.73 -1.54 4.72
C TYR A 79 2.59 -2.56 3.58
N ARG A 80 1.78 -3.58 3.84
CA ARG A 80 1.42 -4.58 2.84
C ARG A 80 0.39 -3.97 1.91
N GLN A 81 0.61 -4.10 0.61
CA GLN A 81 -0.32 -3.63 -0.41
C GLN A 81 -1.17 -4.81 -0.86
N LEU A 82 -2.47 -4.72 -0.63
CA LEU A 82 -3.49 -5.66 -1.09
C LEU A 82 -4.10 -5.13 -2.38
N ILE A 83 -3.72 -5.69 -3.52
CA ILE A 83 -4.17 -5.22 -4.83
C ILE A 83 -5.12 -6.19 -5.51
N VAL A 84 -6.00 -5.63 -6.34
CA VAL A 84 -6.87 -6.38 -7.26
C VAL A 84 -6.33 -6.22 -8.67
N TRP A 85 -5.90 -7.32 -9.25
CA TRP A 85 -5.39 -7.42 -10.62
C TRP A 85 -6.47 -7.97 -11.56
N ASP A 86 -6.69 -7.29 -12.68
CA ASP A 86 -7.48 -7.77 -13.80
C ASP A 86 -6.56 -8.44 -14.82
N PRO A 87 -6.61 -9.78 -14.98
CA PRO A 87 -5.74 -10.48 -15.93
C PRO A 87 -6.13 -10.25 -17.39
N ASP A 88 -7.37 -9.83 -17.69
CA ASP A 88 -7.83 -9.59 -19.05
C ASP A 88 -7.41 -8.18 -19.52
N ALA A 89 -7.55 -7.18 -18.65
CA ALA A 89 -7.11 -5.81 -18.93
C ALA A 89 -5.60 -5.61 -18.75
N GLU A 90 -4.96 -6.49 -17.97
CA GLU A 90 -3.60 -6.36 -17.46
C GLU A 90 -3.40 -5.07 -16.65
N GLU A 91 -4.33 -4.80 -15.73
CA GLU A 91 -4.36 -3.56 -14.94
C GLU A 91 -4.67 -3.81 -13.46
N ILE A 92 -4.16 -2.92 -12.61
CA ILE A 92 -4.52 -2.86 -11.19
C ILE A 92 -5.82 -2.06 -11.08
N LEU A 93 -6.89 -2.71 -10.65
CA LEU A 93 -8.22 -2.09 -10.51
C LEU A 93 -8.35 -1.23 -9.26
N GLY A 94 -7.52 -1.51 -8.26
CA GLY A 94 -7.53 -0.83 -6.97
C GLY A 94 -6.86 -1.68 -5.91
N GLY A 95 -6.84 -1.15 -4.70
CA GLY A 95 -6.24 -1.84 -3.57
C GLY A 95 -6.42 -1.08 -2.27
N TYR A 96 -5.88 -1.69 -1.22
CA TYR A 96 -5.68 -1.07 0.08
C TYR A 96 -4.25 -1.33 0.51
N ARG A 97 -3.71 -0.46 1.36
CA ARG A 97 -2.52 -0.78 2.15
C ARG A 97 -2.93 -1.16 3.57
N TYR A 98 -2.19 -2.04 4.22
CA TYR A 98 -2.47 -2.37 5.62
C TYR A 98 -1.22 -2.72 6.43
N MET A 99 -1.35 -2.51 7.74
CA MET A 99 -0.38 -2.92 8.74
C MET A 99 -1.06 -3.77 9.81
N LEU A 100 -0.48 -4.93 10.11
CA LEU A 100 -0.82 -5.64 11.34
C LEU A 100 -0.15 -4.87 12.47
N CYS A 101 -0.92 -4.19 13.32
CA CYS A 101 -0.37 -3.27 14.31
C CYS A 101 0.52 -3.97 15.36
N SER A 102 0.39 -5.29 15.50
CA SER A 102 1.32 -6.14 16.27
C SER A 102 2.72 -6.24 15.67
N GLU A 103 2.88 -5.96 14.37
CA GLU A 103 4.14 -6.01 13.63
C GLU A 103 4.74 -4.61 13.39
N ALA A 104 4.05 -3.55 13.80
CA ALA A 104 4.50 -2.18 13.59
C ALA A 104 5.76 -1.89 14.43
N THR A 105 6.71 -1.19 13.81
CA THR A 105 7.94 -0.74 14.45
C THR A 105 7.75 0.62 15.10
N TYR A 106 8.77 1.10 15.81
CA TYR A 106 8.82 2.44 16.39
C TYR A 106 9.94 3.23 15.71
N ASP A 107 9.77 4.54 15.59
CA ASP A 107 10.83 5.45 15.17
C ASP A 107 11.83 5.74 16.31
N ASP A 108 12.82 6.59 16.02
CA ASP A 108 13.86 6.98 16.98
C ASP A 108 13.32 7.75 18.19
N ASP A 109 12.14 8.38 18.04
CA ASP A 109 11.44 9.13 19.10
C ASP A 109 10.47 8.24 19.90
N GLY A 110 10.35 6.95 19.54
CA GLY A 110 9.49 5.98 20.21
C GLY A 110 8.01 6.08 19.81
N VAL A 111 7.69 6.73 18.69
CA VAL A 111 6.35 6.77 18.11
C VAL A 111 6.16 5.53 17.22
N ILE A 112 5.00 4.89 17.33
CA ILE A 112 4.68 3.73 16.49
C ILE A 112 4.54 4.16 15.02
N MET A 113 5.13 3.41 14.11
CA MET A 113 5.14 3.67 12.66
C MET A 113 3.79 3.29 12.03
N LEU A 114 2.75 4.07 12.36
CA LEU A 114 1.40 3.95 11.82
C LEU A 114 0.95 5.30 11.26
N ALA A 115 0.23 5.29 10.13
CA ALA A 115 -0.24 6.55 9.53
C ALA A 115 -1.20 7.28 10.48
N THR A 116 -2.03 6.54 11.22
CA THR A 116 -2.93 7.16 12.19
C THR A 116 -2.22 7.71 13.43
N ALA A 117 -1.04 7.20 13.80
CA ALA A 117 -0.23 7.75 14.90
C ALA A 117 0.31 9.16 14.59
N HIS A 118 0.46 9.50 13.30
CA HIS A 118 0.87 10.83 12.86
C HIS A 118 -0.30 11.83 12.89
N LEU A 119 -1.54 11.33 12.96
CA LEU A 119 -2.76 12.14 12.95
C LEU A 119 -3.38 12.29 14.34
N PHE A 120 -3.15 11.32 15.23
CA PHE A 120 -3.78 11.24 16.54
C PHE A 120 -2.78 10.89 17.64
N HIS A 121 -2.99 11.45 18.82
CA HIS A 121 -2.34 10.98 20.04
C HIS A 121 -3.19 9.87 20.66
N PHE A 122 -2.70 8.64 20.64
CA PHE A 122 -3.40 7.54 21.32
C PHE A 122 -3.17 7.56 22.83
N SER A 123 -4.20 7.19 23.57
CA SER A 123 -4.07 6.97 25.02
C SER A 123 -3.19 5.75 25.30
N GLU A 124 -2.52 5.72 26.46
CA GLU A 124 -1.75 4.54 26.89
C GLU A 124 -2.57 3.26 26.88
N ARG A 125 -3.86 3.36 27.24
CA ARG A 125 -4.78 2.22 27.23
C ARG A 125 -4.95 1.66 25.82
N PHE A 126 -5.15 2.53 24.82
CA PHE A 126 -5.27 2.10 23.43
C PHE A 126 -3.99 1.41 22.93
N TYR A 127 -2.83 2.01 23.22
CA TYR A 127 -1.53 1.44 22.90
C TYR A 127 -1.31 0.05 23.48
N LYS A 128 -1.61 -0.15 24.77
CA LYS A 128 -1.29 -1.38 25.49
C LYS A 128 -2.34 -2.49 25.30
N GLU A 129 -3.62 -2.13 25.27
CA GLU A 129 -4.72 -3.11 25.31
C GLU A 129 -5.33 -3.40 23.93
N TYR A 130 -5.20 -2.51 22.96
CA TYR A 130 -5.93 -2.61 21.69
C TYR A 130 -5.00 -2.73 20.48
N ILE A 131 -4.01 -1.85 20.33
CA ILE A 131 -3.10 -1.82 19.16
C ILE A 131 -2.51 -3.20 18.81
N PRO A 132 -2.03 -4.03 19.76
CA PRO A 132 -1.47 -5.35 19.42
C PRO A 132 -2.47 -6.33 18.78
N TYR A 133 -3.77 -6.01 18.78
CA TYR A 133 -4.85 -6.84 18.25
C TYR A 133 -5.60 -6.18 17.09
N THR A 134 -5.09 -5.08 16.54
CA THR A 134 -5.72 -4.33 15.44
C THR A 134 -4.98 -4.48 14.11
N LEU A 135 -5.67 -4.12 13.04
CA LEU A 135 -5.12 -3.89 11.72
C LEU A 135 -5.42 -2.45 11.31
N GLU A 136 -4.41 -1.72 10.85
CA GLU A 136 -4.60 -0.42 10.20
C GLU A 136 -4.81 -0.63 8.71
N LEU A 137 -5.89 -0.07 8.17
CA LEU A 137 -6.23 -0.14 6.76
C LEU A 137 -6.19 1.29 6.18
N GLY A 138 -5.46 1.45 5.09
CA GLY A 138 -5.32 2.69 4.35
C GLY A 138 -5.57 2.49 2.86
N ARG A 139 -5.56 3.60 2.13
CA ARG A 139 -5.63 3.63 0.67
C ARG A 139 -4.22 3.77 0.09
#